data_AF-A0A346NSV0-F1
#
_entry.id   AF-A0A346NSV0-F1
#
_cell.length_a   1.000
_cell.length_b   1.000
_cell.length_c   1.000
_cell.angle_alpha   90.00
_cell.angle_beta   90.00
_cell.angle_gamma   90.00
#
_symmetry.space_group_name_H-M   'P 1'
#
loop_
_entity.id
_entity.type
_entity.pdbx_description
1 polymer ?
#
loop_
_entity_poly.entity_id
_entity_poly.type
_entity_poly.pdbx_seq_one_letter_code
_entity_poly.pdbx_strand_id
1 'polypeptide(L)'
;MAGCSSSSVVNQLPGMNSSPSIEFSKLYLRGVFNWWEASAPYRLNEGDEGWYTDIELIADGQPYDFKVSDKVWTPAQTCGAKYQGQHVVALDTVFLVCGSDAQNLQFTPTTTDTYRFTFASASGNEIRLTITRTPD
;
A
#
# COMPACT_ATOMS: atom_id res chain seq x y z
N MET A 1 51.00 2.53 31.96
CA MET A 1 50.58 1.11 31.96
C MET A 1 49.22 1.03 32.62
N ALA A 2 48.28 0.32 31.98
CA ALA A 2 46.90 -0.04 32.38
C ALA A 2 45.94 1.14 32.67
N GLY A 3 44.92 1.45 31.87
CA GLY A 3 44.25 0.67 30.82
C GLY A 3 43.27 -0.33 31.43
N CYS A 4 42.16 0.15 32.02
CA CYS A 4 41.10 -0.72 32.51
C CYS A 4 40.22 -1.17 31.33
N SER A 5 40.57 -2.33 30.79
CA SER A 5 39.68 -3.19 30.03
C SER A 5 38.60 -3.75 30.95
N SER A 6 37.36 -3.34 30.75
CA SER A 6 36.20 -4.11 31.18
C SER A 6 35.59 -4.75 29.93
N SER A 7 35.95 -6.01 29.72
CA SER A 7 35.33 -6.89 28.73
C SER A 7 33.88 -7.14 29.14
N SER A 8 32.97 -6.28 28.68
CA SER A 8 31.59 -6.71 28.50
C SER A 8 31.56 -7.48 27.18
N VAL A 9 31.49 -8.80 27.28
CA VAL A 9 30.88 -9.63 26.24
C VAL A 9 29.43 -9.15 26.14
N VAL A 10 29.21 -8.07 25.39
CA VAL A 10 27.92 -7.80 24.80
C VAL A 10 27.83 -8.80 23.68
N ASN A 11 27.04 -9.85 23.89
CA ASN A 11 26.52 -10.66 22.80
C ASN A 11 26.10 -9.69 21.69
N GLN A 12 26.76 -9.75 20.54
CA GLN A 12 26.20 -9.25 19.30
C GLN A 12 24.86 -9.98 19.12
N LEU A 13 23.78 -9.33 19.54
CA LEU A 13 22.45 -9.65 19.09
C LEU A 13 22.39 -9.21 17.63
N PRO A 14 22.17 -10.12 16.67
CA PRO A 14 21.81 -9.70 15.32
C PRO A 14 20.40 -9.09 15.45
N GLY A 15 20.15 -7.78 15.27
CA GLY A 15 20.93 -6.76 14.58
C GLY A 15 20.40 -6.52 13.17
N MET A 16 19.06 -6.39 13.01
CA MET A 16 18.33 -5.49 12.09
C MET A 16 16.86 -5.95 12.07
N ASN A 17 16.01 -5.39 12.94
CA ASN A 17 14.57 -5.38 12.68
C ASN A 17 14.32 -4.38 11.55
N SER A 18 14.74 -4.72 10.33
CA SER A 18 14.17 -4.13 9.15
C SER A 18 12.71 -4.56 9.18
N SER A 19 11.77 -3.63 9.41
CA SER A 19 10.37 -3.91 9.06
C SER A 19 10.40 -4.51 7.65
N PRO A 20 9.77 -5.68 7.43
CA PRO A 20 9.91 -6.37 6.15
C PRO A 20 9.49 -5.40 5.05
N SER A 21 10.35 -5.29 4.03
CA SER A 21 10.07 -4.44 2.87
C SER A 21 8.80 -4.91 2.18
N ILE A 22 8.05 -3.96 1.63
CA ILE A 22 6.84 -4.27 0.87
C ILE A 22 7.23 -4.89 -0.46
N GLU A 23 6.67 -6.06 -0.75
CA GLU A 23 6.90 -6.84 -1.95
C GLU A 23 5.80 -6.53 -2.99
N PHE A 24 5.85 -5.34 -3.61
CA PHE A 24 4.80 -4.88 -4.53
C PHE A 24 4.40 -5.88 -5.61
N SER A 25 5.35 -6.67 -6.12
CA SER A 25 5.11 -7.72 -7.12
C SER A 25 4.12 -8.82 -6.67
N LYS A 26 3.89 -8.96 -5.36
CA LYS A 26 2.95 -9.92 -4.77
C LYS A 26 1.65 -9.26 -4.30
N LEU A 27 1.52 -7.95 -4.43
CA LEU A 27 0.39 -7.19 -3.96
C LEU A 27 -0.73 -7.11 -4.99
N TYR A 28 -1.93 -6.99 -4.45
CA TYR A 28 -3.18 -6.85 -5.17
C TYR A 28 -3.94 -5.66 -4.61
N LEU A 29 -4.59 -4.91 -5.48
CA LEU A 29 -5.62 -3.97 -5.09
C LEU A 29 -6.89 -4.77 -4.74
N ARG A 30 -7.37 -4.65 -3.51
CA ARG A 30 -8.48 -5.44 -2.98
C ARG A 30 -9.53 -4.49 -2.44
N GLY A 31 -10.77 -4.64 -2.89
CA GLY A 31 -11.86 -3.76 -2.49
C GLY A 31 -13.22 -4.34 -2.85
N VAL A 32 -14.27 -3.53 -2.66
CA VAL A 32 -15.65 -3.98 -2.92
C VAL A 32 -15.88 -4.36 -4.39
N PHE A 33 -15.16 -3.75 -5.33
CA PHE A 33 -15.24 -4.05 -6.77
C PHE A 33 -14.73 -5.45 -7.15
N ASN A 34 -13.91 -6.10 -6.31
CA ASN A 34 -13.44 -7.46 -6.53
C ASN A 34 -13.71 -8.38 -5.34
N TRP A 35 -14.73 -8.06 -4.54
CA TRP A 35 -15.13 -8.88 -3.38
C TRP A 35 -13.99 -9.12 -2.40
N TRP A 36 -13.04 -8.17 -2.31
CA TRP A 36 -11.82 -8.27 -1.53
C TRP A 36 -10.91 -9.45 -1.93
N GLU A 37 -11.01 -9.98 -3.14
CA GLU A 37 -10.20 -11.10 -3.62
C GLU A 37 -8.84 -10.66 -4.18
N ALA A 38 -7.85 -11.56 -4.14
CA ALA A 38 -6.56 -11.35 -4.77
C ALA A 38 -6.54 -11.95 -6.19
N SER A 39 -7.31 -11.35 -7.09
CA SER A 39 -7.51 -11.81 -8.46
C SER A 39 -6.52 -11.17 -9.45
N ALA A 40 -6.19 -11.90 -10.51
CA ALA A 40 -5.14 -11.51 -11.46
C ALA A 40 -5.30 -10.11 -12.08
N PRO A 41 -6.51 -9.63 -12.44
CA PRO A 41 -6.70 -8.28 -13.00
C PRO A 41 -6.27 -7.15 -12.05
N TYR A 42 -6.30 -7.40 -10.75
CA TYR A 42 -6.02 -6.40 -9.72
C TYR A 42 -4.62 -6.53 -9.12
N ARG A 43 -3.77 -7.39 -9.71
CA ARG A 43 -2.37 -7.49 -9.31
C ARG A 43 -1.64 -6.21 -9.72
N LEU A 44 -0.75 -5.73 -8.86
CA LEU A 44 0.11 -4.61 -9.22
C LEU A 44 1.13 -5.01 -10.28
N ASN A 45 1.29 -4.13 -11.26
CA ASN A 45 2.26 -4.20 -12.34
C ASN A 45 3.32 -3.11 -12.15
N GLU A 46 4.56 -3.38 -12.55
CA GLU A 46 5.62 -2.38 -12.50
C GLU A 46 5.42 -1.33 -13.62
N GLY A 47 5.62 -0.06 -13.29
CA GLY A 47 5.57 1.06 -14.23
C GLY A 47 6.56 2.16 -13.86
N ASP A 48 6.64 3.19 -14.69
CA ASP A 48 7.68 4.23 -14.60
C ASP A 48 7.64 5.05 -13.29
N GLU A 49 6.43 5.29 -12.76
CA GLU A 49 6.21 6.09 -11.55
C GLU A 49 6.04 5.26 -10.26
N GLY A 50 6.12 3.94 -10.39
CA GLY A 50 5.86 2.97 -9.33
C GLY A 50 5.06 1.78 -9.81
N TRP A 51 4.42 1.09 -8.87
CA TRP A 51 3.58 -0.07 -9.14
C TRP A 51 2.13 0.35 -9.33
N TYR A 52 1.45 -0.16 -10.34
CA TYR A 52 0.11 0.29 -10.66
C TYR A 52 -0.85 -0.84 -11.00
N THR A 53 -2.13 -0.56 -10.92
CA THR A 53 -3.19 -1.37 -11.51
C THR A 53 -4.29 -0.46 -12.02
N ASP A 54 -4.89 -0.85 -13.13
CA ASP A 54 -5.92 -0.10 -13.82
C ASP A 54 -7.25 -0.83 -13.63
N ILE A 55 -8.25 -0.13 -13.11
CA ILE A 55 -9.58 -0.71 -12.86
C ILE A 55 -10.67 0.20 -13.39
N GLU A 56 -11.68 -0.39 -14.03
CA GLU A 56 -12.89 0.31 -14.42
C GLU A 56 -13.78 0.54 -13.18
N LEU A 57 -14.17 1.79 -12.95
CA LEU A 57 -15.05 2.16 -11.84
C LEU A 57 -16.27 2.90 -12.37
N ILE A 58 -17.41 2.67 -11.72
CA ILE A 58 -18.68 3.29 -12.10
C ILE A 58 -18.95 4.47 -11.18
N ALA A 59 -19.28 5.64 -11.76
CA ALA A 59 -19.66 6.82 -11.00
C ALA A 59 -21.15 6.77 -10.58
N ASP A 60 -21.49 5.84 -9.67
CA ASP A 60 -22.83 5.71 -9.09
C ASP A 60 -23.05 6.59 -7.84
N GLY A 61 -22.02 7.34 -7.44
CA GLY A 61 -22.02 8.23 -6.28
C GLY A 61 -21.66 7.55 -4.95
N GLN A 62 -21.40 6.25 -4.92
CA GLN A 62 -20.98 5.54 -3.72
C GLN A 62 -19.44 5.45 -3.61
N PRO A 63 -18.88 5.51 -2.39
CA PRO A 63 -17.45 5.26 -2.19
C PRO A 63 -17.13 3.77 -2.34
N TYR A 64 -16.09 3.47 -3.10
CA TYR A 64 -15.47 2.15 -3.11
C TYR A 64 -14.48 2.04 -1.96
N ASP A 65 -14.72 1.09 -1.05
CA ASP A 65 -13.73 0.72 -0.03
C ASP A 65 -12.66 -0.19 -0.64
N PHE A 66 -11.39 0.09 -0.34
CA PHE A 66 -10.26 -0.71 -0.80
C PHE A 66 -9.03 -0.63 0.11
N LYS A 67 -8.13 -1.60 -0.08
CA LYS A 67 -6.79 -1.70 0.50
C LYS A 67 -5.85 -2.36 -0.52
N VAL A 68 -4.55 -2.36 -0.21
CA VAL A 68 -3.57 -3.15 -0.95
C VAL A 68 -3.03 -4.26 -0.05
N SER A 69 -2.97 -5.49 -0.55
CA SER A 69 -2.46 -6.63 0.22
C SER A 69 -1.96 -7.76 -0.67
N ASP A 70 -1.11 -8.62 -0.12
CA ASP A 70 -0.84 -9.94 -0.67
C ASP A 70 -2.07 -10.87 -0.57
N LYS A 71 -1.96 -12.06 -1.16
CA LYS A 71 -3.05 -13.04 -1.22
C LYS A 71 -3.55 -13.51 0.15
N VAL A 72 -2.65 -13.59 1.12
CA VAL A 72 -2.89 -14.21 2.44
C VAL A 72 -3.10 -13.20 3.56
N TRP A 73 -3.22 -11.90 3.24
CA TRP A 73 -3.39 -10.82 4.22
C TRP A 73 -2.26 -10.76 5.25
N THR A 74 -1.01 -10.95 4.81
CA THR A 74 0.15 -10.77 5.68
C THR A 74 0.12 -9.34 6.23
N PRO A 75 0.11 -9.13 7.56
CA PRO A 75 -0.06 -7.78 8.14
C PRO A 75 0.99 -6.80 7.62
N ALA A 76 2.24 -7.25 7.49
CA ALA A 76 3.32 -6.41 7.01
C ALA A 76 3.33 -6.19 5.48
N GLN A 77 2.41 -6.83 4.74
CA GLN A 77 2.17 -6.63 3.30
C GLN A 77 0.77 -6.06 3.05
N THR A 78 0.04 -5.71 4.10
CA THR A 78 -1.28 -5.11 4.02
C THR A 78 -1.14 -3.63 4.33
N CYS A 79 -1.49 -2.78 3.36
CA CYS A 79 -1.43 -1.34 3.52
C CYS A 79 -2.77 -0.69 3.19
N GLY A 80 -3.04 0.42 3.87
CA GLY A 80 -4.29 1.15 3.75
C GLY A 80 -4.22 2.49 4.47
N ALA A 81 -5.39 2.99 4.83
CA ALA A 81 -5.54 4.26 5.50
C ALA A 81 -5.04 4.23 6.95
N LYS A 82 -4.63 5.40 7.46
CA LYS A 82 -4.27 5.57 8.87
C LYS A 82 -5.48 5.55 9.80
N TYR A 83 -6.65 5.93 9.28
CA TYR A 83 -7.92 5.96 9.99
C TYR A 83 -9.05 5.47 9.06
N GLN A 84 -10.14 5.00 9.64
CA GLN A 84 -11.25 4.42 8.89
C GLN A 84 -11.94 5.47 8.02
N GLY A 85 -12.22 5.11 6.76
CA GLY A 85 -12.96 5.97 5.84
C GLY A 85 -12.16 7.16 5.33
N GLN A 86 -10.82 7.09 5.34
CA GLN A 86 -9.98 8.09 4.71
C GLN A 86 -10.31 8.16 3.22
N HIS A 87 -10.89 9.28 2.79
CA HIS A 87 -11.26 9.53 1.41
C HIS A 87 -10.04 9.94 0.60
N VAL A 88 -9.89 9.35 -0.58
CA VAL A 88 -8.84 9.64 -1.55
C VAL A 88 -9.47 10.44 -2.68
N VAL A 89 -8.85 11.57 -3.01
CA VAL A 89 -9.25 12.41 -4.14
C VAL A 89 -8.32 12.11 -5.31
N ALA A 90 -8.87 12.06 -6.53
CA ALA A 90 -8.05 11.86 -7.72
C ALA A 90 -7.00 12.98 -7.85
N LEU A 91 -5.81 12.63 -8.34
CA LEU A 91 -4.61 13.48 -8.46
C LEU A 91 -3.93 13.88 -7.14
N ASP A 92 -4.57 13.67 -5.99
CA ASP A 92 -3.94 13.89 -4.70
C ASP A 92 -3.01 12.73 -4.33
N THR A 93 -1.92 13.06 -3.62
CA THR A 93 -1.01 12.07 -3.04
C THR A 93 -1.45 11.74 -1.63
N VAL A 94 -1.74 10.45 -1.38
CA VAL A 94 -2.13 9.95 -0.07
C VAL A 94 -1.07 8.99 0.46
N PHE A 95 -0.67 9.13 1.72
CA PHE A 95 0.27 8.24 2.38
C PHE A 95 -0.46 7.11 3.11
N LEU A 96 -0.02 5.88 2.86
CA LEU A 96 -0.57 4.66 3.43
C LEU A 96 0.31 4.15 4.57
N VAL A 97 -0.34 3.49 5.53
CA VAL A 97 0.33 2.75 6.59
C VAL A 97 0.16 1.25 6.35
N CYS A 98 1.22 0.48 6.62
CA CYS A 98 1.20 -0.97 6.51
C CYS A 98 1.18 -1.61 7.90
N GLY A 99 0.35 -2.63 8.08
CA GLY A 99 0.18 -3.31 9.37
C GLY A 99 -1.23 -3.86 9.59
N SER A 100 -1.42 -4.53 10.73
CA SER A 100 -2.73 -5.05 11.15
C SER A 100 -3.79 -3.95 11.29
N ASP A 101 -3.36 -2.76 11.65
CA ASP A 101 -4.25 -1.65 12.00
C ASP A 101 -4.60 -0.78 10.77
N ALA A 102 -4.03 -1.11 9.60
CA ALA A 102 -4.33 -0.42 8.36
C ALA A 102 -5.83 -0.47 8.09
N GLN A 103 -6.43 0.68 7.84
CA GLN A 103 -7.88 0.81 7.60
C GLN A 103 -8.19 0.83 6.11
N ASN A 104 -9.48 0.73 5.77
CA ASN A 104 -9.94 0.88 4.39
C ASN A 104 -9.83 2.34 3.94
N LEU A 105 -9.35 2.52 2.71
CA LEU A 105 -9.43 3.78 1.96
C LEU A 105 -10.77 3.83 1.23
N GLN A 106 -11.25 5.04 0.94
CA GLN A 106 -12.44 5.26 0.14
C GLN A 106 -12.11 6.09 -1.10
N PHE A 107 -12.61 5.68 -2.26
CA PHE A 107 -12.53 6.47 -3.47
C PHE A 107 -13.91 6.53 -4.13
N THR A 108 -14.35 7.73 -4.50
CA THR A 108 -15.61 7.95 -5.20
C THR A 108 -15.30 8.50 -6.60
N PRO A 109 -15.42 7.69 -7.67
CA PRO A 109 -15.21 8.19 -9.02
C PRO A 109 -16.26 9.23 -9.38
N THR A 110 -15.84 10.32 -10.04
CA THR A 110 -16.74 11.37 -10.53
C THR A 110 -17.30 11.07 -11.92
N THR A 111 -16.66 10.17 -12.66
CA THR A 111 -17.04 9.73 -14.00
C THR A 111 -16.81 8.23 -14.13
N THR A 112 -17.68 7.51 -14.83
CA THR A 112 -17.42 6.09 -15.15
C THR A 112 -16.27 6.00 -16.14
N ASP A 113 -15.15 5.43 -15.71
CA ASP A 113 -13.91 5.37 -16.49
C ASP A 113 -12.94 4.35 -15.87
N THR A 114 -11.81 4.12 -16.56
CA THR A 114 -10.66 3.40 -16.00
C THR A 114 -9.78 4.35 -15.18
N TYR A 115 -9.51 3.93 -13.96
CA TYR A 115 -8.65 4.64 -13.02
C TYR A 115 -7.39 3.82 -12.72
N ARG A 116 -6.24 4.48 -12.81
CA ARG A 116 -4.94 3.95 -12.43
C ARG A 116 -4.65 4.27 -10.98
N PHE A 117 -4.49 3.22 -10.17
CA PHE A 117 -4.02 3.31 -8.80
C PHE A 117 -2.52 3.08 -8.79
N THR A 118 -1.74 4.14 -8.53
CA THR A 118 -0.27 4.07 -8.52
C THR A 118 0.26 4.10 -7.09
N PHE A 119 1.09 3.12 -6.75
CA PHE A 119 1.72 2.91 -5.47
C PHE A 119 3.24 3.02 -5.62
N ALA A 120 3.88 3.79 -4.74
CA ALA A 120 5.33 3.86 -4.71
C ALA A 120 5.84 4.02 -3.28
N SER A 121 7.04 3.52 -3.01
CA SER A 121 7.71 3.77 -1.73
C SER A 121 7.97 5.27 -1.56
N ALA A 122 7.70 5.77 -0.36
CA ALA A 122 8.07 7.09 0.12
C ALA A 122 9.13 6.98 1.23
N SER A 123 9.54 8.12 1.80
CA SER A 123 10.46 8.15 2.93
C SER A 123 9.85 7.48 4.17
N GLY A 124 10.66 6.82 4.99
CA GLY A 124 10.23 6.34 6.31
C GLY A 124 9.28 5.13 6.29
N ASN A 125 9.38 4.24 5.28
CA ASN A 125 8.53 3.07 5.09
C ASN A 125 7.05 3.38 4.78
N GLU A 126 6.76 4.62 4.41
CA GLU A 126 5.43 4.99 3.91
C GLU A 126 5.28 4.58 2.44
N ILE A 127 4.06 4.31 2.03
CA ILE A 127 3.71 4.13 0.62
C ILE A 127 2.87 5.32 0.19
N ARG A 128 3.22 5.97 -0.91
CA ARG A 128 2.34 6.95 -1.55
C ARG A 128 1.39 6.25 -2.51
N LEU A 129 0.13 6.67 -2.50
CA LEU A 129 -0.92 6.32 -3.43
C LEU A 129 -1.34 7.59 -4.18
N THR A 130 -1.41 7.49 -5.50
CA THR A 130 -2.05 8.49 -6.37
C THR A 130 -3.04 7.78 -7.28
N ILE A 131 -4.24 8.33 -7.42
CA ILE A 131 -5.25 7.82 -8.35
C ILE A 131 -5.37 8.79 -9.51
N THR A 132 -5.19 8.30 -10.74
CA THR A 132 -5.34 9.10 -11.97
C THR A 132 -6.35 8.43 -12.88
N ARG A 133 -7.03 9.21 -13.73
CA ARG A 133 -7.84 8.66 -14.81
C ARG A 133 -6.91 8.30 -15.96
N THR A 134 -7.02 7.10 -16.52
CA THR A 134 -6.24 6.76 -17.72
C THR A 134 -6.84 7.48 -18.93
N PRO A 135 -6.02 8.08 -19.81
CA PRO A 135 -6.53 8.57 -21.09
C PRO A 135 -6.92 7.39 -21.99
N ASP A 136 -8.08 7.47 -22.64
CA ASP A 136 -8.48 6.59 -23.75
C ASP A 136 -7.52 6.70 -24.95
#